data_AF-A0A939F0B4-F1
#
_entry.id   AF-A0A939F0B4-F1
#
_cell.length_a   1.000
_cell.length_b   1.000
_cell.length_c   1.000
_cell.angle_alpha   90.00
_cell.angle_beta   90.00
_cell.angle_gamma   90.00
#
_symmetry.space_group_name_H-M   'P 1'
#
loop_
_entity.id
_entity.type
_entity.pdbx_description
1 polymer ?
#
loop_
_entity_poly.entity_id
_entity_poly.type
_entity_poly.pdbx_seq_one_letter_code
_entity_poly.pdbx_strand_id
1 'polypeptide(L)'
;MRYFVPFQQLRQQPTIVVDSVGLGAALTLAHWRGAATPELLRDDTSAGSVLRALHRPETPGLDAAAVTANHFDVDGFVGVWSLLNPALALRHEHLLRLTATLGDFRELDFRDPLADHALRLVCWLNAREKELFYEPFGAPALRRREDEASAEKFEWFLPRFQQLLEDPETDRAAWQPEYERVQQAVATMQTAATRTTYPEIGLAVIRAPEPLPYYALFGSTAGLDMVLSIYSGQRYEFEYKYTTWIDLESRPTLPRLPLNNLAAQLNALEQAPHRWTFDGVTDTGPLLRLAGKTLRKAQRYADPDQRPIHASSISPEEMEQVIVSYFRETYAGIAPKRYWTWAEIKAAGAENISI
;
A
#
# COMPACT_ATOMS: atom_id res chain seq x y z
N MET A 1 18.47 -21.53 -14.22
CA MET A 1 17.71 -20.33 -14.63
C MET A 1 16.36 -20.39 -13.92
N ARG A 2 15.92 -19.29 -13.29
CA ARG A 2 14.60 -19.26 -12.63
C ARG A 2 13.49 -18.97 -13.64
N TYR A 3 12.27 -19.38 -13.32
CA TYR A 3 11.08 -19.17 -14.15
C TYR A 3 9.83 -18.97 -13.28
N PHE A 4 8.87 -18.22 -13.81
CA PHE A 4 7.58 -18.01 -13.16
C PHE A 4 6.66 -19.22 -13.36
N VAL A 5 5.87 -19.55 -12.35
CA VAL A 5 4.74 -20.49 -12.45
C VAL A 5 3.48 -19.89 -11.85
N PRO A 6 2.28 -20.18 -12.40
CA PRO A 6 1.01 -19.82 -11.78
C PRO A 6 0.92 -20.36 -10.35
N PHE A 7 0.25 -19.61 -9.46
CA PHE A 7 0.18 -19.95 -8.03
C PHE A 7 -0.41 -21.33 -7.74
N GLN A 8 -1.31 -21.82 -8.60
CA GLN A 8 -1.90 -23.16 -8.49
C GLN A 8 -0.85 -24.29 -8.61
N GLN A 9 0.31 -23.99 -9.20
CA GLN A 9 1.41 -24.95 -9.39
C GLN A 9 2.41 -24.95 -8.23
N LEU A 10 2.22 -24.13 -7.19
CA LEU A 10 3.12 -23.99 -6.03
C LEU A 10 3.59 -25.35 -5.45
N ARG A 11 2.71 -26.34 -5.38
CA ARG A 11 3.01 -27.65 -4.76
C ARG A 11 3.52 -28.72 -5.73
N GLN A 12 3.66 -28.39 -7.02
CA GLN A 12 4.10 -29.34 -8.03
C GLN A 12 5.62 -29.48 -8.06
N GLN A 13 6.34 -28.53 -7.45
CA GLN A 13 7.80 -28.48 -7.40
C GLN A 13 8.27 -27.50 -6.30
N PRO A 14 9.54 -27.58 -5.84
CA PRO A 14 10.12 -26.56 -4.98
C PRO A 14 9.98 -25.18 -5.64
N THR A 15 9.29 -24.28 -4.94
CA THR A 15 8.89 -22.98 -5.48
C THR A 15 9.10 -21.89 -4.43
N ILE A 16 9.70 -20.78 -4.83
CA ILE A 16 9.81 -19.55 -4.03
C ILE A 16 8.49 -18.79 -4.16
N VAL A 17 7.88 -18.44 -3.03
CA VAL A 17 6.68 -17.61 -2.98
C VAL A 17 7.09 -16.18 -2.65
N VAL A 18 6.76 -15.25 -3.54
CA VAL A 18 7.00 -13.82 -3.39
C VAL A 18 5.68 -13.13 -3.07
N ASP A 19 5.73 -12.19 -2.14
CA ASP A 19 4.62 -11.31 -1.77
C ASP A 19 3.29 -12.03 -1.52
N SER A 20 3.38 -13.21 -0.93
CA SER A 20 2.24 -14.03 -0.59
C SER A 20 2.67 -15.14 0.35
N VAL A 21 1.71 -15.90 0.85
CA VAL A 21 1.96 -17.08 1.68
C VAL A 21 1.32 -18.30 1.05
N GLY A 22 1.97 -19.46 1.18
CA GLY A 22 1.45 -20.70 0.62
C GLY A 22 2.09 -21.93 1.24
N LEU A 23 1.26 -22.89 1.65
CA LEU A 23 1.75 -24.18 2.15
C LEU A 23 2.47 -24.93 1.03
N GLY A 24 3.70 -25.37 1.31
CA GLY A 24 4.57 -26.06 0.36
C GLY A 24 5.60 -25.16 -0.33
N ALA A 25 5.69 -23.88 0.03
CA ALA A 25 6.77 -23.00 -0.41
C ALA A 25 8.14 -23.55 0.04
N ALA A 26 9.11 -23.56 -0.87
CA ALA A 26 10.50 -23.84 -0.53
C ALA A 26 11.13 -22.68 0.25
N LEU A 27 10.73 -21.46 -0.08
CA LEU A 27 11.10 -20.21 0.59
C LEU A 27 9.95 -19.21 0.42
N THR A 28 9.61 -18.48 1.49
CA THR A 28 8.65 -17.37 1.46
C THR A 28 9.42 -16.06 1.60
N LEU A 29 9.16 -15.11 0.69
CA LEU A 29 9.72 -13.76 0.69
C LEU A 29 8.57 -12.78 0.58
N ALA A 30 7.95 -12.51 1.72
CA ALA A 30 6.81 -11.61 1.85
C ALA A 30 6.92 -10.74 3.10
N HIS A 31 6.52 -9.49 2.98
CA HIS A 31 6.42 -8.54 4.10
C HIS A 31 5.08 -8.62 4.86
N TRP A 32 4.16 -9.50 4.43
CA TRP A 32 2.86 -9.66 5.07
C TRP A 32 3.01 -10.06 6.54
N ARG A 33 2.09 -9.57 7.35
CA ARG A 33 2.07 -9.83 8.78
C ARG A 33 2.06 -11.34 9.08
N GLY A 34 3.08 -11.80 9.79
CA GLY A 34 3.25 -13.20 10.15
C GLY A 34 3.66 -14.12 8.99
N ALA A 35 4.11 -13.58 7.86
CA ALA A 35 4.73 -14.39 6.81
C ALA A 35 5.99 -15.09 7.33
N ALA A 36 6.26 -16.30 6.82
CA ALA A 36 7.40 -17.11 7.20
C ALA A 36 8.72 -16.68 6.51
N THR A 37 8.89 -15.38 6.26
CA THR A 37 10.12 -14.83 5.71
C THR A 37 11.25 -14.95 6.73
N PRO A 38 12.40 -15.58 6.38
CA PRO A 38 13.53 -15.72 7.30
C PRO A 38 13.96 -14.37 7.86
N GLU A 39 14.28 -14.30 9.15
CA GLU A 39 14.58 -13.05 9.86
C GLU A 39 15.65 -12.19 9.16
N LEU A 40 16.72 -12.83 8.68
CA LEU A 40 17.81 -12.15 7.97
C LEU A 40 17.41 -11.57 6.60
N LEU A 41 16.24 -11.95 6.09
CA LEU A 41 15.71 -11.54 4.80
C LEU A 41 14.52 -10.59 4.91
N ARG A 42 14.01 -10.33 6.13
CA ARG A 42 12.90 -9.39 6.31
C ARG A 42 13.31 -8.00 5.83
N ASP A 43 12.35 -7.33 5.21
CA ASP A 43 12.44 -5.97 4.70
C ASP A 43 11.04 -5.34 4.77
N ASP A 44 10.93 -4.04 4.53
CA ASP A 44 9.63 -3.36 4.53
C ASP A 44 8.75 -3.82 3.36
N THR A 45 9.36 -4.23 2.25
CA THR A 45 8.69 -4.72 1.05
C THR A 45 9.09 -6.17 0.73
N SER A 46 8.22 -6.89 0.03
CA SER A 46 8.49 -8.23 -0.46
C SER A 46 9.62 -8.24 -1.50
N ALA A 47 9.67 -7.24 -2.39
CA ALA A 47 10.81 -7.02 -3.29
C ALA A 47 12.09 -6.72 -2.51
N GLY A 48 12.04 -5.92 -1.45
CA GLY A 48 13.18 -5.68 -0.56
C GLY A 48 13.71 -6.98 0.05
N SER A 49 12.80 -7.87 0.46
CA SER A 49 13.13 -9.19 0.99
C SER A 49 13.80 -10.08 -0.06
N VAL A 50 13.32 -10.03 -1.30
CA VAL A 50 13.96 -10.68 -2.45
C VAL A 50 15.37 -10.15 -2.70
N LEU A 51 15.55 -8.83 -2.73
CA LEU A 51 16.85 -8.21 -2.99
C LEU A 51 17.86 -8.57 -1.89
N ARG A 52 17.43 -8.65 -0.62
CA ARG A 52 18.26 -9.20 0.47
C ARG A 52 18.64 -10.67 0.22
N ALA A 53 17.71 -11.49 -0.26
CA ALA A 53 17.97 -12.89 -0.56
C ALA A 53 19.01 -13.06 -1.69
N LEU A 54 19.02 -12.17 -2.69
CA LEU A 54 20.02 -12.20 -3.76
C LEU A 54 21.45 -11.96 -3.27
N HIS A 55 21.63 -11.26 -2.16
CA HIS A 55 22.92 -11.10 -1.47
C HIS A 55 23.29 -12.27 -0.56
N ARG A 56 22.40 -13.25 -0.40
CA ARG A 56 22.56 -14.42 0.49
C ARG A 56 22.23 -15.72 -0.25
N PRO A 57 23.02 -16.10 -1.27
CA PRO A 57 22.76 -17.29 -2.11
C PRO A 57 22.71 -18.60 -1.32
N GLU A 58 23.26 -18.64 -0.10
CA GLU A 58 23.24 -19.77 0.82
C GLU A 58 21.90 -19.99 1.53
N THR A 59 20.93 -19.09 1.36
CA THR A 59 19.61 -19.20 1.98
C THR A 59 18.91 -20.52 1.58
N PRO A 60 18.51 -21.37 2.55
CA PRO A 60 17.77 -22.59 2.23
C PRO A 60 16.49 -22.31 1.42
N GLY A 61 16.28 -23.07 0.35
CA GLY A 61 15.11 -22.95 -0.53
C GLY A 61 15.25 -21.89 -1.63
N LEU A 62 16.27 -21.03 -1.59
CA LEU A 62 16.54 -20.04 -2.64
C LEU A 62 17.08 -20.68 -3.94
N ASP A 63 17.54 -21.92 -3.85
CA ASP A 63 17.98 -22.77 -4.97
C ASP A 63 16.82 -23.25 -5.86
N ALA A 64 15.57 -23.12 -5.38
CA ALA A 64 14.39 -23.40 -6.17
C ALA A 64 14.34 -22.55 -7.45
N ALA A 65 14.08 -23.22 -8.59
CA ALA A 65 14.01 -22.57 -9.89
C ALA A 65 12.66 -21.89 -10.14
N ALA A 66 11.58 -22.43 -9.57
CA ALA A 66 10.24 -21.90 -9.76
C ALA A 66 9.96 -20.75 -8.80
N VAL A 67 9.32 -19.69 -9.32
CA VAL A 67 8.93 -18.51 -8.55
C VAL A 67 7.44 -18.25 -8.80
N THR A 68 6.70 -17.85 -7.76
CA THR A 68 5.27 -17.57 -7.88
C THR A 68 4.83 -16.44 -6.95
N ALA A 69 3.67 -15.85 -7.25
CA ALA A 69 2.93 -14.92 -6.42
C ALA A 69 1.43 -15.17 -6.63
N ASN A 70 0.59 -14.91 -5.61
CA ASN A 70 -0.85 -15.18 -5.68
C ASN A 70 -1.69 -13.98 -6.15
N HIS A 71 -1.06 -12.86 -6.44
CA HIS A 71 -1.70 -11.67 -6.98
C HIS A 71 -0.65 -10.84 -7.73
N PHE A 72 -1.12 -9.87 -8.51
CA PHE A 72 -0.27 -8.94 -9.23
C PHE A 72 -0.42 -7.55 -8.63
N ASP A 73 0.67 -7.04 -8.09
CA ASP A 73 0.88 -5.64 -7.76
C ASP A 73 2.34 -5.27 -8.03
N VAL A 74 2.73 -4.03 -7.75
CA VAL A 74 4.09 -3.55 -8.08
C VAL A 74 5.15 -4.24 -7.21
N ASP A 75 4.92 -4.42 -5.92
CA ASP A 75 5.92 -5.01 -5.02
C ASP A 75 6.16 -6.49 -5.33
N GLY A 76 5.08 -7.27 -5.41
CA GLY A 76 5.13 -8.66 -5.84
C GLY A 76 5.74 -8.82 -7.23
N PHE A 77 5.39 -7.94 -8.18
CA PHE A 77 5.97 -7.97 -9.52
C PHE A 77 7.47 -7.71 -9.53
N VAL A 78 7.94 -6.65 -8.87
CA VAL A 78 9.36 -6.30 -8.78
C VAL A 78 10.14 -7.43 -8.11
N GLY A 79 9.60 -8.04 -7.05
CA GLY A 79 10.20 -9.19 -6.38
C GLY A 79 10.33 -10.41 -7.29
N VAL A 80 9.25 -10.81 -7.99
CA VAL A 80 9.30 -11.93 -8.94
C VAL A 80 10.30 -11.66 -10.06
N TRP A 81 10.24 -10.47 -10.68
CA TRP A 81 11.15 -10.10 -11.76
C TRP A 81 12.62 -10.14 -11.31
N SER A 82 12.89 -9.71 -10.07
CA SER A 82 14.24 -9.70 -9.49
C SER A 82 14.82 -11.10 -9.31
N LEU A 83 14.00 -12.09 -8.91
CA LEU A 83 14.46 -13.48 -8.82
C LEU A 83 14.75 -14.10 -10.19
N LEU A 84 13.98 -13.72 -11.21
CA LEU A 84 14.17 -14.16 -12.59
C LEU A 84 15.40 -13.52 -13.25
N ASN A 85 15.74 -12.29 -12.85
CA ASN A 85 16.81 -11.48 -13.45
C ASN A 85 17.83 -10.98 -12.41
N PRO A 86 18.48 -11.87 -11.63
CA PRO A 86 19.21 -11.49 -10.42
C PRO A 86 20.36 -10.51 -10.67
N ALA A 87 21.13 -10.69 -11.76
CA ALA A 87 22.25 -9.80 -12.07
C ALA A 87 21.79 -8.38 -12.44
N LEU A 88 20.66 -8.26 -13.15
CA LEU A 88 20.07 -6.95 -13.47
C LEU A 88 19.41 -6.34 -12.24
N ALA A 89 18.75 -7.15 -11.42
CA ALA A 89 18.14 -6.70 -10.17
C ALA A 89 19.17 -6.06 -9.23
N LEU A 90 20.32 -6.70 -9.04
CA LEU A 90 21.42 -6.15 -8.24
C LEU A 90 22.03 -4.88 -8.86
N ARG A 91 22.07 -4.78 -10.20
CA ARG A 91 22.53 -3.57 -10.88
C ARG A 91 21.59 -2.38 -10.67
N HIS A 92 20.29 -2.63 -10.64
CA HIS A 92 19.24 -1.61 -10.50
C HIS A 92 18.61 -1.60 -9.10
N GLU A 93 19.30 -2.11 -8.08
CA GLU A 93 18.71 -2.40 -6.77
C GLU A 93 18.03 -1.17 -6.14
N HIS A 94 18.69 -0.02 -6.16
CA HIS A 94 18.14 1.22 -5.58
C HIS A 94 16.82 1.63 -6.26
N LEU A 95 16.78 1.60 -7.60
CA LEU A 95 15.58 1.93 -8.37
C LEU A 95 14.45 0.94 -8.06
N LEU A 96 14.74 -0.36 -8.02
CA LEU A 96 13.73 -1.39 -7.75
C LEU A 96 13.16 -1.28 -6.33
N ARG A 97 13.98 -0.92 -5.33
CA ARG A 97 13.51 -0.64 -3.96
C ARG A 97 12.58 0.58 -3.92
N LEU A 98 12.93 1.65 -4.62
CA LEU A 98 12.06 2.83 -4.74
C LEU A 98 10.75 2.49 -5.45
N THR A 99 10.81 1.75 -6.56
CA THR A 99 9.62 1.32 -7.32
C THR A 99 8.70 0.45 -6.46
N ALA A 100 9.23 -0.51 -5.70
CA ALA A 100 8.45 -1.33 -4.78
C ALA A 100 7.80 -0.50 -3.66
N THR A 101 8.60 0.36 -2.99
CA THR A 101 8.11 1.24 -1.92
C THR A 101 7.01 2.17 -2.42
N LEU A 102 7.21 2.80 -3.58
CA LEU A 102 6.22 3.67 -4.19
C LEU A 102 4.97 2.90 -4.62
N GLY A 103 5.16 1.77 -5.28
CA GLY A 103 4.08 0.96 -5.84
C GLY A 103 3.21 0.27 -4.80
N ASP A 104 3.66 0.19 -3.55
CA ASP A 104 2.92 -0.44 -2.47
C ASP A 104 2.52 0.57 -1.38
N PHE A 105 3.45 1.37 -0.86
CA PHE A 105 3.17 2.35 0.19
C PHE A 105 2.68 3.70 -0.32
N ARG A 106 2.82 3.96 -1.63
CA ARG A 106 2.55 5.28 -2.24
C ARG A 106 3.42 6.40 -1.65
N GLU A 107 4.60 6.03 -1.14
CA GLU A 107 5.59 6.94 -0.54
C GLU A 107 6.77 7.15 -1.50
N LEU A 108 7.27 8.38 -1.59
CA LEU A 108 8.47 8.69 -2.38
C LEU A 108 9.15 9.96 -1.88
N ASP A 109 10.44 9.87 -1.61
CA ASP A 109 11.26 11.07 -1.45
C ASP A 109 11.61 11.63 -2.84
N PHE A 110 10.88 12.67 -3.26
CA PHE A 110 11.12 13.34 -4.54
C PHE A 110 12.50 14.01 -4.67
N ARG A 111 13.32 14.03 -3.62
CA ARG A 111 14.72 14.48 -3.68
C ARG A 111 15.67 13.38 -4.14
N ASP A 112 15.24 12.12 -4.12
CA ASP A 112 16.05 11.01 -4.63
C ASP A 112 16.25 11.17 -6.15
N PRO A 113 17.48 11.05 -6.67
CA PRO A 113 17.76 11.22 -8.11
C PRO A 113 17.01 10.20 -9.00
N LEU A 114 16.55 9.07 -8.44
CA LEU A 114 15.80 8.04 -9.15
C LEU A 114 14.28 8.10 -8.89
N ALA A 115 13.80 9.06 -8.09
CA ALA A 115 12.37 9.19 -7.76
C ALA A 115 11.51 9.33 -9.02
N ASP A 116 11.94 10.18 -9.94
CA ASP A 116 11.26 10.40 -11.21
C ASP A 116 11.12 9.11 -12.03
N HIS A 117 12.22 8.34 -12.12
CA HIS A 117 12.25 7.07 -12.83
C HIS A 117 11.34 6.04 -12.15
N ALA A 118 11.41 5.92 -10.81
CA ALA A 118 10.54 5.03 -10.06
C ALA A 118 9.06 5.34 -10.30
N LEU A 119 8.68 6.63 -10.33
CA LEU A 119 7.31 7.05 -10.62
C LEU A 119 6.88 6.65 -12.04
N ARG A 120 7.72 6.83 -13.05
CA ARG A 120 7.41 6.40 -14.43
C ARG A 120 7.16 4.89 -14.52
N LEU A 121 7.98 4.07 -13.84
CA LEU A 121 7.80 2.61 -13.82
C LEU A 121 6.47 2.21 -13.16
N VAL A 122 6.15 2.82 -12.03
CA VAL A 122 4.89 2.57 -11.31
C VAL A 122 3.68 3.02 -12.14
N CYS A 123 3.74 4.20 -12.75
CA CYS A 123 2.69 4.69 -13.65
C CYS A 123 2.49 3.76 -14.84
N TRP A 124 3.58 3.26 -15.44
CA TRP A 124 3.51 2.32 -16.55
C TRP A 124 2.85 0.98 -16.15
N LEU A 125 3.29 0.38 -15.04
CA LEU A 125 2.75 -0.89 -14.54
C LEU A 125 1.23 -0.78 -14.34
N ASN A 126 0.78 0.25 -13.63
CA ASN A 126 -0.65 0.47 -13.37
C ASN A 126 -1.44 0.81 -14.65
N ALA A 127 -0.88 1.63 -15.54
CA ALA A 127 -1.56 2.05 -16.77
C ALA A 127 -1.77 0.85 -17.72
N ARG A 128 -0.72 0.05 -17.95
CA ARG A 128 -0.80 -1.15 -18.81
C ARG A 128 -1.67 -2.24 -18.18
N GLU A 129 -1.66 -2.39 -16.85
CA GLU A 129 -2.54 -3.32 -16.17
C GLU A 129 -4.01 -2.95 -16.42
N LYS A 130 -4.36 -1.67 -16.24
CA LYS A 130 -5.72 -1.17 -16.45
C LYS A 130 -6.18 -1.22 -17.91
N GLU A 131 -5.26 -1.01 -18.85
CA GLU A 131 -5.57 -1.01 -20.28
C GLU A 131 -5.81 -2.44 -20.83
N LEU A 132 -4.97 -3.39 -20.43
CA LEU A 132 -4.90 -4.70 -21.06
C LEU A 132 -5.62 -5.79 -20.25
N PHE A 133 -5.82 -5.57 -18.96
CA PHE A 133 -6.34 -6.56 -18.03
C PHE A 133 -7.46 -5.98 -17.16
N TYR A 134 -7.99 -6.80 -16.25
CA TYR A 134 -8.91 -6.32 -15.23
C TYR A 134 -8.19 -5.38 -14.26
N GLU A 135 -8.88 -4.31 -13.87
CA GLU A 135 -8.39 -3.38 -12.85
C GLU A 135 -8.06 -4.11 -11.53
N PRO A 136 -7.13 -3.60 -10.71
CA PRO A 136 -6.84 -4.15 -9.39
C PRO A 136 -8.11 -4.48 -8.59
N PHE A 137 -8.14 -5.68 -7.99
CA PHE A 137 -9.31 -6.24 -7.29
C PHE A 137 -10.56 -6.52 -8.15
N GLY A 138 -10.43 -6.47 -9.48
CA GLY A 138 -11.49 -6.71 -10.46
C GLY A 138 -11.72 -8.18 -10.84
N ALA A 139 -10.87 -9.12 -10.40
CA ALA A 139 -11.01 -10.55 -10.73
C ALA A 139 -12.40 -11.15 -10.43
N PRO A 140 -13.11 -10.76 -9.35
CA PRO A 140 -14.48 -11.22 -9.13
C PRO A 140 -15.46 -10.90 -10.27
N ALA A 141 -15.25 -9.81 -11.02
CA ALA A 141 -16.06 -9.47 -12.20
C ALA A 141 -15.86 -10.47 -13.35
N LEU A 142 -14.68 -11.12 -13.40
CA LEU A 142 -14.37 -12.20 -14.33
C LEU A 142 -14.82 -13.58 -13.82
N ARG A 143 -15.39 -13.66 -12.60
CA ARG A 143 -15.71 -14.92 -11.90
C ARG A 143 -14.49 -15.83 -11.71
N ARG A 144 -13.30 -15.23 -11.59
CA ARG A 144 -12.02 -15.91 -11.31
C ARG A 144 -11.51 -15.49 -9.94
N ARG A 145 -10.63 -16.31 -9.36
CA ARG A 145 -9.86 -15.91 -8.18
C ARG A 145 -8.66 -15.07 -8.60
N GLU A 146 -8.21 -14.18 -7.72
CA GLU A 146 -7.04 -13.32 -7.99
C GLU A 146 -5.78 -14.15 -8.31
N ASP A 147 -5.61 -15.27 -7.62
CA ASP A 147 -4.46 -16.18 -7.81
C ASP A 147 -4.45 -16.92 -9.15
N GLU A 148 -5.58 -16.92 -9.85
CA GLU A 148 -5.72 -17.48 -11.19
C GLU A 148 -5.60 -16.39 -12.25
N ALA A 149 -6.26 -15.26 -12.01
CA ALA A 149 -6.34 -14.17 -12.97
C ALA A 149 -5.02 -13.38 -13.07
N SER A 150 -4.19 -13.38 -12.03
CA SER A 150 -2.91 -12.65 -12.04
C SER A 150 -1.82 -13.28 -12.93
N ALA A 151 -1.89 -14.58 -13.23
CA ALA A 151 -0.84 -15.28 -13.98
C ALA A 151 -0.62 -14.67 -15.40
N GLU A 152 -1.70 -14.32 -16.10
CA GLU A 152 -1.63 -13.69 -17.44
C GLU A 152 -0.96 -12.31 -17.41
N LYS A 153 -1.08 -11.58 -16.29
CA LYS A 153 -0.38 -10.30 -16.08
C LYS A 153 1.12 -10.55 -15.98
N PHE A 154 1.56 -11.48 -15.12
CA PHE A 154 2.99 -11.83 -15.00
C PHE A 154 3.59 -12.27 -16.34
N GLU A 155 2.91 -13.17 -17.07
CA GLU A 155 3.37 -13.65 -18.38
C GLU A 155 3.59 -12.50 -19.38
N TRP A 156 2.72 -11.48 -19.34
CA TRP A 156 2.85 -10.33 -20.23
C TRP A 156 3.94 -9.35 -19.78
N PHE A 157 3.99 -9.00 -18.49
CA PHE A 157 4.87 -7.96 -17.96
C PHE A 157 6.34 -8.39 -17.84
N LEU A 158 6.60 -9.62 -17.38
CA LEU A 158 7.97 -10.11 -17.09
C LEU A 158 8.95 -9.96 -18.27
N PRO A 159 8.62 -10.37 -19.52
CA PRO A 159 9.56 -10.24 -20.64
C PRO A 159 9.73 -8.80 -21.15
N ARG A 160 8.87 -7.85 -20.73
CA ARG A 160 8.86 -6.47 -21.24
C ARG A 160 9.53 -5.48 -20.28
N PHE A 161 9.55 -5.79 -18.99
CA PHE A 161 9.94 -4.84 -17.97
C PHE A 161 11.40 -4.38 -18.05
N GLN A 162 12.34 -5.22 -18.49
CA GLN A 162 13.74 -4.82 -18.61
C GLN A 162 13.90 -3.59 -19.52
N GLN A 163 13.25 -3.60 -20.68
CA GLN A 163 13.36 -2.52 -21.66
C GLN A 163 12.92 -1.18 -21.05
N LEU A 164 11.83 -1.20 -20.27
CA LEU A 164 11.33 0.00 -19.60
C LEU A 164 12.19 0.43 -18.40
N LEU A 165 12.70 -0.54 -17.64
CA LEU A 165 13.62 -0.29 -16.52
C LEU A 165 14.90 0.42 -16.97
N GLU A 166 15.39 0.09 -18.17
CA GLU A 166 16.61 0.68 -18.74
C GLU A 166 16.31 1.98 -19.51
N ASP A 167 15.17 2.05 -20.21
CA ASP A 167 14.73 3.21 -20.96
C ASP A 167 13.20 3.42 -20.85
N PRO A 168 12.74 4.29 -19.92
CA PRO A 168 11.31 4.54 -19.75
C PRO A 168 10.68 5.21 -20.97
N GLU A 169 11.46 5.81 -21.89
CA GLU A 169 10.90 6.48 -23.07
C GLU A 169 10.30 5.48 -24.08
N THR A 170 10.67 4.20 -23.99
CA THR A 170 10.20 3.13 -24.88
C THR A 170 8.68 2.95 -24.91
N ASP A 171 7.99 3.38 -23.85
CA ASP A 171 6.52 3.36 -23.78
C ASP A 171 5.94 4.58 -23.06
N ARG A 172 6.48 5.75 -23.40
CA ARG A 172 6.08 7.06 -22.85
C ARG A 172 4.58 7.30 -22.86
N ALA A 173 3.92 6.93 -23.96
CA ALA A 173 2.49 7.15 -24.14
C ALA A 173 1.63 6.45 -23.07
N ALA A 174 2.10 5.32 -22.51
CA ALA A 174 1.37 4.59 -21.48
C ALA A 174 1.48 5.25 -20.10
N TRP A 175 2.69 5.67 -19.68
CA TRP A 175 2.89 6.20 -18.32
C TRP A 175 2.68 7.70 -18.18
N GLN A 176 2.87 8.47 -19.26
CA GLN A 176 2.86 9.93 -19.22
C GLN A 176 1.55 10.53 -18.65
N PRO A 177 0.35 10.05 -19.01
CA PRO A 177 -0.89 10.66 -18.51
C PRO A 177 -1.01 10.59 -16.98
N GLU A 178 -0.72 9.44 -16.38
CA GLU A 178 -0.79 9.27 -14.93
C GLU A 178 0.37 10.01 -14.23
N TYR A 179 1.56 10.00 -14.82
CA TYR A 179 2.70 10.75 -14.31
C TYR A 179 2.40 12.25 -14.24
N GLU A 180 1.85 12.85 -15.30
CA GLU A 180 1.50 14.27 -15.33
C GLU A 180 0.41 14.61 -14.31
N ARG A 181 -0.57 13.73 -14.13
CA ARG A 181 -1.60 13.86 -13.08
C ARG A 181 -0.99 13.88 -11.69
N VAL A 182 -0.04 12.99 -11.40
CA VAL A 182 0.69 12.97 -10.12
C VAL A 182 1.53 14.22 -9.93
N GLN A 183 2.29 14.66 -10.95
CA GLN A 183 3.10 15.88 -10.88
C GLN A 183 2.25 17.12 -10.59
N GLN A 184 1.09 17.24 -11.23
CA GLN A 184 0.15 18.32 -10.97
C GLN A 184 -0.35 18.31 -9.52
N ALA A 185 -0.65 17.13 -8.97
CA ALA A 185 -1.06 16.97 -7.58
C ALA A 185 0.08 17.25 -6.59
N VAL A 186 1.32 16.88 -6.91
CA VAL A 186 2.52 17.23 -6.13
C VAL A 186 2.71 18.76 -6.10
N ALA A 187 2.50 19.44 -7.23
CA ALA A 187 2.53 20.90 -7.27
C ALA A 187 1.43 21.51 -6.39
N THR A 188 0.22 20.94 -6.38
CA THR A 188 -0.85 21.34 -5.45
C THR A 188 -0.43 21.15 -3.99
N MET A 189 0.21 20.01 -3.66
CA MET A 189 0.73 19.75 -2.32
C MET A 189 1.76 20.79 -1.84
N GLN A 190 2.53 21.35 -2.76
CA GLN A 190 3.56 22.36 -2.46
C GLN A 190 3.02 23.80 -2.35
N THR A 191 1.91 24.10 -3.04
CA THR A 191 1.46 25.49 -3.24
C THR A 191 0.13 25.81 -2.56
N ALA A 192 -0.79 24.85 -2.47
CA ALA A 192 -2.16 25.06 -2.03
C ALA A 192 -2.59 24.13 -0.89
N ALA A 193 -1.79 23.11 -0.56
CA ALA A 193 -2.03 22.25 0.59
C ALA A 193 -1.21 22.68 1.81
N THR A 194 -1.68 22.31 2.99
CA THR A 194 -0.89 22.40 4.23
C THR A 194 -0.83 21.04 4.91
N ARG A 195 0.27 20.80 5.61
CA ARG A 195 0.49 19.56 6.35
C ARG A 195 0.84 19.85 7.80
N THR A 196 0.06 19.26 8.70
CA THR A 196 0.36 19.18 10.13
C THR A 196 0.68 17.72 10.48
N THR A 197 1.62 17.49 11.38
CA THR A 197 2.01 16.12 11.79
C THR A 197 1.87 15.95 13.29
N TYR A 198 1.41 14.77 13.69
CA TYR A 198 1.34 14.30 15.07
C TYR A 198 2.13 12.99 15.19
N PRO A 199 3.47 13.06 15.25
CA PRO A 199 4.33 11.87 15.23
C PRO A 199 4.08 10.92 16.39
N GLU A 200 3.65 11.44 17.54
CA GLU A 200 3.37 10.67 18.76
C GLU A 200 2.22 9.66 18.59
N ILE A 201 1.32 9.93 17.64
CA ILE A 201 0.24 9.01 17.24
C ILE A 201 0.40 8.52 15.80
N GLY A 202 1.47 8.89 15.08
CA GLY A 202 1.70 8.48 13.69
C GLY A 202 0.72 9.07 12.67
N LEU A 203 0.17 10.26 12.90
CA LEU A 203 -0.82 10.90 12.02
C LEU A 203 -0.24 12.08 11.21
N ALA A 204 -0.56 12.14 9.92
CA ALA A 204 -0.46 13.33 9.09
C ALA A 204 -1.85 13.93 8.84
N VAL A 205 -2.03 15.22 9.02
CA VAL A 205 -3.23 15.94 8.61
C VAL A 205 -2.90 16.78 7.38
N ILE A 206 -3.59 16.50 6.27
CA ILE A 206 -3.41 17.17 4.99
C ILE A 206 -4.66 18.00 4.71
N ARG A 207 -4.50 19.33 4.62
CA ARG A 207 -5.56 20.21 4.12
C ARG A 207 -5.26 20.55 2.67
N ALA A 208 -6.19 20.29 1.76
CA ALA A 208 -6.05 20.58 0.34
C ALA A 208 -7.38 21.12 -0.23
N PRO A 209 -7.38 21.89 -1.33
CA PRO A 209 -8.63 22.39 -1.89
C PRO A 209 -9.55 21.26 -2.40
N GLU A 210 -8.97 20.26 -3.05
CA GLU A 210 -9.65 19.10 -3.64
C GLU A 210 -8.92 17.79 -3.28
N PRO A 211 -9.58 16.63 -3.41
CA PRO A 211 -8.94 15.32 -3.30
C PRO A 211 -7.77 15.14 -4.27
N LEU A 212 -6.77 14.35 -3.85
CA LEU A 212 -5.51 14.18 -4.56
C LEU A 212 -5.21 12.69 -4.78
N PRO A 213 -4.52 12.30 -5.86
CA PRO A 213 -4.04 10.94 -6.08
C PRO A 213 -3.07 10.50 -4.97
N TYR A 214 -3.06 9.21 -4.65
CA TYR A 214 -2.31 8.69 -3.50
C TYR A 214 -0.81 8.98 -3.58
N TYR A 215 -0.21 8.91 -4.77
CA TYR A 215 1.23 9.21 -4.92
C TYR A 215 1.61 10.63 -4.49
N ALA A 216 0.70 11.59 -4.61
CA ALA A 216 0.91 12.94 -4.09
C ALA A 216 0.50 13.05 -2.61
N LEU A 217 -0.65 12.46 -2.24
CA LEU A 217 -1.21 12.54 -0.89
C LEU A 217 -0.31 11.85 0.16
N PHE A 218 0.18 10.65 -0.13
CA PHE A 218 1.03 9.85 0.76
C PHE A 218 2.52 10.02 0.48
N GLY A 219 2.90 10.52 -0.70
CA GLY A 219 4.30 10.62 -1.12
C GLY A 219 5.24 11.17 -0.05
N SER A 220 4.79 12.22 0.65
CA SER A 220 5.59 12.90 1.68
C SER A 220 5.31 12.46 3.12
N THR A 221 4.45 11.47 3.37
CA THR A 221 4.03 11.05 4.72
C THR A 221 4.81 9.85 5.26
N ALA A 222 5.98 9.57 4.69
CA ALA A 222 6.88 8.50 5.15
C ALA A 222 7.16 8.61 6.65
N GLY A 223 7.11 7.46 7.34
CA GLY A 223 7.23 7.39 8.80
C GLY A 223 5.95 7.67 9.59
N LEU A 224 4.86 8.07 8.93
CA LEU A 224 3.53 8.22 9.51
C LEU A 224 2.60 7.17 8.91
N ASP A 225 1.66 6.69 9.71
CA ASP A 225 0.87 5.48 9.47
C ASP A 225 -0.61 5.78 9.21
N MET A 226 -1.03 7.00 9.50
CA MET A 226 -2.39 7.48 9.31
C MET A 226 -2.39 8.83 8.59
N VAL A 227 -3.43 9.05 7.79
CA VAL A 227 -3.66 10.33 7.10
C VAL A 227 -5.09 10.78 7.31
N LEU A 228 -5.27 11.99 7.83
CA LEU A 228 -6.53 12.72 7.81
C LEU A 228 -6.48 13.74 6.68
N SER A 229 -7.32 13.54 5.67
CA SER A 229 -7.49 14.46 4.56
C SER A 229 -8.67 15.39 4.82
N ILE A 230 -8.42 16.69 4.72
CA ILE A 230 -9.38 17.77 4.91
C ILE A 230 -9.48 18.56 3.61
N TYR A 231 -10.66 18.54 2.98
CA TYR A 231 -10.91 19.24 1.72
C TYR A 231 -11.91 20.38 1.86
N SER A 232 -11.94 21.27 0.85
CA SER A 232 -12.93 22.34 0.78
C SER A 232 -14.35 21.80 0.86
N GLY A 233 -15.25 22.56 1.48
CA GLY A 233 -16.66 22.18 1.62
C GLY A 233 -16.90 21.09 2.67
N GLN A 234 -16.07 21.03 3.72
CA GLN A 234 -16.20 20.08 4.85
C GLN A 234 -16.24 18.62 4.41
N ARG A 235 -15.35 18.27 3.47
CA ARG A 235 -15.19 16.91 2.96
C ARG A 235 -13.96 16.31 3.61
N TYR A 236 -14.12 15.14 4.25
CA TYR A 236 -13.02 14.52 4.99
C TYR A 236 -12.94 13.01 4.73
N GLU A 237 -11.72 12.49 4.76
CA GLU A 237 -11.43 11.06 4.84
C GLU A 237 -10.27 10.84 5.80
N PHE A 238 -10.41 9.87 6.70
CA PHE A 238 -9.31 9.37 7.50
C PHE A 238 -8.93 7.97 7.00
N GLU A 239 -7.64 7.70 6.88
CA GLU A 239 -7.12 6.45 6.35
C GLU A 239 -5.99 5.90 7.21
N TYR A 240 -6.01 4.59 7.45
CA TYR A 240 -4.82 3.85 7.81
C TYR A 240 -4.07 3.46 6.54
N LYS A 241 -2.79 3.83 6.46
CA LYS A 241 -1.93 3.46 5.33
C LYS A 241 -1.66 1.96 5.31
N TYR A 242 -1.31 1.42 4.14
CA TYR A 242 -1.00 -0.01 3.99
C TYR A 242 0.17 -0.47 4.89
N THR A 243 1.09 0.44 5.23
CA THR A 243 2.18 0.25 6.21
C THR A 243 1.72 -0.31 7.57
N THR A 244 0.46 -0.10 7.93
CA THR A 244 -0.13 -0.62 9.17
C THR A 244 -0.75 -2.01 9.06
N TRP A 245 -0.88 -2.55 7.84
CA TRP A 245 -1.37 -3.92 7.58
C TRP A 245 -0.23 -4.96 7.57
N ILE A 246 0.96 -4.52 7.14
CA ILE A 246 2.16 -5.34 6.96
C ILE A 246 3.10 -5.29 8.17
N ASP A 247 4.19 -6.04 8.11
CA ASP A 247 5.28 -5.97 9.10
C ASP A 247 6.42 -5.12 8.53
N LEU A 248 6.66 -3.95 9.14
CA LEU A 248 7.80 -3.11 8.82
C LEU A 248 9.07 -3.57 9.55
N GLU A 249 10.14 -3.73 8.80
CA GLU A 249 11.48 -4.01 9.32
C GLU A 249 12.19 -2.73 9.76
N SER A 250 12.00 -1.62 9.06
CA SER A 250 12.75 -0.38 9.29
C SER A 250 12.41 0.27 10.62
N ARG A 251 11.16 0.20 11.08
CA ARG A 251 10.70 0.91 12.28
C ARG A 251 9.55 0.20 13.01
N PRO A 252 9.38 0.45 14.32
CA PRO A 252 8.18 0.07 15.04
C PRO A 252 6.96 0.90 14.60
N THR A 253 5.76 0.37 14.84
CA THR A 253 4.47 1.02 14.58
C THR A 253 3.55 0.94 15.79
N LEU A 254 2.53 1.78 15.82
CA LEU A 254 1.37 1.62 16.71
C LEU A 254 0.38 0.61 16.09
N PRO A 255 -0.38 -0.13 16.90
CA PRO A 255 -1.36 -1.08 16.38
C PRO A 255 -2.54 -0.32 15.78
N ARG A 256 -3.18 -0.88 14.75
CA ARG A 256 -4.46 -0.33 14.28
C ARG A 256 -5.51 -0.45 15.38
N LEU A 257 -6.27 0.62 15.56
CA LEU A 257 -7.40 0.63 16.48
C LEU A 257 -8.72 0.42 15.70
N PRO A 258 -9.66 -0.40 16.22
CA PRO A 258 -11.03 -0.40 15.73
C PRO A 258 -11.63 1.01 15.80
N LEU A 259 -12.31 1.45 14.74
CA LEU A 259 -12.81 2.82 14.63
C LEU A 259 -14.25 2.99 15.15
N ASN A 260 -14.81 1.99 15.84
CA ASN A 260 -16.21 2.01 16.32
C ASN A 260 -16.48 3.23 17.21
N ASN A 261 -15.62 3.48 18.19
CA ASN A 261 -15.81 4.56 19.18
C ASN A 261 -15.61 5.93 18.53
N LEU A 262 -14.59 6.08 17.67
CA LEU A 262 -14.38 7.31 16.91
C LEU A 262 -15.58 7.60 15.99
N ALA A 263 -16.09 6.60 15.28
CA ALA A 263 -17.27 6.77 14.44
C ALA A 263 -18.52 7.10 15.27
N ALA A 264 -18.67 6.57 16.48
CA ALA A 264 -19.76 6.93 17.38
C ALA A 264 -19.66 8.40 17.83
N GLN A 265 -18.46 8.88 18.20
CA GLN A 265 -18.20 10.27 18.55
C GLN A 265 -18.54 11.22 17.38
N LEU A 266 -18.04 10.92 16.18
CA LEU A 266 -18.33 11.73 14.99
C LEU A 266 -19.82 11.72 14.63
N ASN A 267 -20.50 10.57 14.72
CA ASN A 267 -21.94 10.49 14.48
C ASN A 267 -22.79 11.25 15.51
N ALA A 268 -22.29 11.47 16.73
CA ALA A 268 -22.99 12.29 17.73
C ALA A 268 -22.91 13.80 17.41
N LEU A 269 -21.88 14.22 16.68
CA LEU A 269 -21.69 15.60 16.22
C LEU A 269 -22.36 15.85 14.85
N GLU A 270 -22.52 14.82 14.03
CA GLU A 270 -23.01 14.93 12.67
C GLU A 270 -24.51 15.28 12.59
N GLN A 271 -24.80 16.38 11.90
CA GLN A 271 -26.15 16.89 11.60
C GLN A 271 -26.56 16.67 10.13
N ALA A 272 -25.63 16.28 9.25
CA ALA A 272 -25.94 15.93 7.86
C ALA A 272 -26.74 14.61 7.78
N PRO A 273 -27.44 14.33 6.65
CA PRO A 273 -28.25 13.11 6.50
C PRO A 273 -27.42 11.81 6.39
N HIS A 274 -26.10 11.92 6.38
CA HIS A 274 -25.17 10.82 6.23
C HIS A 274 -24.56 10.43 7.57
N ARG A 275 -24.00 9.23 7.66
CA ARG A 275 -23.38 8.71 8.89
C ARG A 275 -21.92 8.40 8.67
N TRP A 276 -21.09 8.66 9.66
CA TRP A 276 -19.70 8.21 9.68
C TRP A 276 -19.64 6.69 9.77
N THR A 277 -18.91 6.10 8.82
CA THR A 277 -18.72 4.65 8.67
C THR A 277 -17.24 4.36 8.48
N PHE A 278 -16.85 3.12 8.76
CA PHE A 278 -15.47 2.68 8.68
C PHE A 278 -15.36 1.25 8.14
N ASP A 279 -14.22 0.96 7.51
CA ASP A 279 -13.80 -0.38 7.13
C ASP A 279 -13.22 -1.16 8.33
N GLY A 280 -13.14 -2.48 8.22
CA GLY A 280 -12.62 -3.34 9.28
C GLY A 280 -11.13 -3.17 9.51
N VAL A 281 -10.66 -3.38 10.74
CA VAL A 281 -9.24 -3.23 11.11
C VAL A 281 -8.27 -4.12 10.29
N THR A 282 -8.81 -5.22 9.74
CA THR A 282 -8.08 -6.18 8.91
C THR A 282 -8.13 -5.89 7.41
N ASP A 283 -8.92 -4.91 6.96
CA ASP A 283 -8.89 -4.45 5.57
C ASP A 283 -7.51 -3.86 5.25
N THR A 284 -7.03 -3.92 4.01
CA THR A 284 -5.65 -3.53 3.67
C THR A 284 -5.39 -2.03 3.84
N GLY A 285 -6.35 -1.17 3.48
CA GLY A 285 -6.33 0.29 3.70
C GLY A 285 -7.69 0.78 4.22
N PRO A 286 -7.99 0.60 5.51
CA PRO A 286 -9.30 0.91 6.05
C PRO A 286 -9.56 2.41 6.12
N LEU A 287 -10.72 2.81 5.60
CA LEU A 287 -11.19 4.20 5.57
C LEU A 287 -12.16 4.46 6.72
N LEU A 288 -12.17 5.69 7.23
CA LEU A 288 -13.27 6.30 7.97
C LEU A 288 -13.77 7.50 7.18
N ARG A 289 -15.05 7.46 6.79
CA ARG A 289 -15.66 8.43 5.90
C ARG A 289 -17.15 8.59 6.15
N LEU A 290 -17.68 9.73 5.72
CA LEU A 290 -19.11 9.97 5.71
C LEU A 290 -19.78 9.10 4.62
N ALA A 291 -20.74 8.28 5.02
CA ALA A 291 -21.37 7.28 4.17
C ALA A 291 -22.21 7.89 3.05
N GLY A 292 -22.15 7.27 1.87
CA GLY A 292 -22.99 7.59 0.73
C GLY A 292 -23.54 6.32 0.10
N LYS A 293 -23.55 6.27 -1.23
CA LYS A 293 -23.73 5.00 -1.94
C LYS A 293 -22.55 4.08 -1.64
N THR A 294 -22.83 2.81 -1.35
CA THR A 294 -21.79 1.80 -1.10
C THR A 294 -20.82 1.76 -2.28
N LEU A 295 -19.54 2.01 -2.00
CA LEU A 295 -18.48 1.91 -2.99
C LEU A 295 -18.24 0.45 -3.37
N ARG A 296 -18.02 0.19 -4.67
CA ARG A 296 -17.48 -1.10 -5.12
C ARG A 296 -16.07 -1.27 -4.61
N LYS A 297 -15.57 -2.52 -4.57
CA LYS A 297 -14.19 -2.81 -4.12
C LYS A 297 -13.15 -1.97 -4.87
N ALA A 298 -13.21 -1.93 -6.21
CA ALA A 298 -12.33 -1.09 -7.02
C ALA A 298 -12.39 0.40 -6.64
N GLN A 299 -13.58 0.94 -6.34
CA GLN A 299 -13.73 2.35 -5.93
C GLN A 299 -13.18 2.65 -4.53
N ARG A 300 -13.14 1.66 -3.63
CA ARG A 300 -12.52 1.81 -2.30
C ARG A 300 -11.00 1.92 -2.41
N TYR A 301 -10.40 1.23 -3.39
CA TYR A 301 -8.96 1.22 -3.62
C TYR A 301 -8.49 2.22 -4.69
N ALA A 302 -9.42 2.85 -5.41
CA ALA A 302 -9.15 3.96 -6.30
C ALA A 302 -8.65 5.18 -5.50
N ASP A 303 -7.97 6.09 -6.20
CA ASP A 303 -7.50 7.34 -5.62
C ASP A 303 -8.65 8.16 -4.98
N PRO A 304 -8.38 8.98 -3.96
CA PRO A 304 -9.37 9.85 -3.34
C PRO A 304 -10.12 10.78 -4.32
N ASP A 305 -9.47 11.24 -5.40
CA ASP A 305 -10.06 12.07 -6.45
C ASP A 305 -10.93 11.29 -7.46
N GLN A 306 -11.03 9.97 -7.33
CA GLN A 306 -11.84 9.11 -8.18
C GLN A 306 -13.10 8.57 -7.48
N ARG A 307 -13.39 9.04 -6.26
CA ARG A 307 -14.55 8.60 -5.46
C ARG A 307 -15.28 9.77 -4.81
N PRO A 308 -16.60 9.66 -4.58
CA PRO A 308 -17.38 10.75 -3.99
C PRO A 308 -17.08 10.92 -2.50
N ILE A 309 -16.72 12.13 -2.08
CA ILE A 309 -16.56 12.50 -0.66
C ILE A 309 -17.68 13.47 -0.29
N HIS A 310 -18.49 13.09 0.69
CA HIS A 310 -19.66 13.85 1.11
C HIS A 310 -19.28 14.94 2.12
N ALA A 311 -19.99 16.06 2.05
CA ALA A 311 -19.83 17.15 3.01
C ALA A 311 -20.44 16.76 4.37
N SER A 312 -19.66 16.93 5.43
CA SER A 312 -20.08 16.83 6.82
C SER A 312 -20.54 18.19 7.34
N SER A 313 -21.32 18.18 8.42
CA SER A 313 -21.65 19.38 9.18
C SER A 313 -20.58 19.79 10.19
N ILE A 314 -19.62 18.90 10.49
CA ILE A 314 -18.54 19.14 11.45
C ILE A 314 -17.52 20.10 10.82
N SER A 315 -17.07 21.09 11.59
CA SER A 315 -16.06 22.05 11.10
C SER A 315 -14.67 21.38 10.92
N PRO A 316 -13.80 21.90 10.03
CA PRO A 316 -12.46 21.34 9.84
C PRO A 316 -11.62 21.27 11.13
N GLU A 317 -11.72 22.29 11.98
CA GLU A 317 -11.00 22.37 13.25
C GLU A 317 -11.52 21.33 14.26
N GLU A 318 -12.84 21.18 14.36
CA GLU A 318 -13.47 20.19 15.24
C GLU A 318 -13.20 18.76 14.77
N MET A 319 -13.23 18.50 13.46
CA MET A 319 -12.87 17.21 12.87
C MET A 319 -11.46 16.77 13.24
N GLU A 320 -10.47 17.66 13.06
CA GLU A 320 -9.10 17.36 13.45
C GLU A 320 -8.98 17.14 14.96
N GLN A 321 -9.61 18.01 15.76
CA GLN A 321 -9.54 17.92 17.21
C GLN A 321 -10.09 16.58 17.74
N VAL A 322 -11.23 16.12 17.22
CA VAL A 322 -11.84 14.84 17.62
C VAL A 322 -10.91 13.67 17.28
N ILE A 323 -10.37 13.63 16.05
CA ILE A 323 -9.48 12.55 15.61
C ILE A 323 -8.20 12.54 16.44
N VAL A 324 -7.55 13.69 16.62
CA VAL A 324 -6.29 13.80 17.37
C VAL A 324 -6.50 13.42 18.84
N SER A 325 -7.59 13.87 19.46
CA SER A 325 -7.88 13.56 20.87
C SER A 325 -8.15 12.07 21.05
N TYR A 326 -8.97 11.47 20.19
CA TYR A 326 -9.26 10.04 20.21
C TYR A 326 -7.98 9.18 20.17
N PHE A 327 -7.07 9.47 19.24
CA PHE A 327 -5.84 8.68 19.11
C PHE A 327 -4.86 8.92 20.25
N ARG A 328 -4.75 10.15 20.76
CA ARG A 328 -3.89 10.45 21.92
C ARG A 328 -4.36 9.72 23.18
N GLU A 329 -5.67 9.71 23.42
CA GLU A 329 -6.27 9.01 24.55
C GLU A 329 -6.13 7.50 24.40
N THR A 330 -6.45 6.96 23.23
CA THR A 330 -6.48 5.50 23.02
C THR A 330 -5.06 4.90 22.92
N TYR A 331 -4.07 5.65 22.43
CA TYR A 331 -2.67 5.21 22.45
C TYR A 331 -1.94 5.53 23.76
N ALA A 332 -2.60 6.18 24.73
CA ALA A 332 -1.96 6.43 26.02
C ALA A 332 -1.53 5.12 26.68
N GLY A 333 -0.23 4.95 26.88
CA GLY A 333 0.36 3.74 27.47
C GLY A 333 0.65 2.61 26.48
N ILE A 334 0.36 2.76 25.18
CA ILE A 334 0.73 1.78 24.16
C ILE A 334 2.09 2.15 23.57
N ALA A 335 3.08 1.28 23.78
CA ALA A 335 4.40 1.45 23.19
C ALA A 335 4.44 0.92 21.74
N PRO A 336 5.02 1.66 20.78
CA PRO A 336 5.25 1.15 19.44
C PRO A 336 6.16 -0.08 19.46
N LYS A 337 5.88 -1.06 18.59
CA LYS A 337 6.76 -2.21 18.36
C LYS A 337 6.67 -2.71 16.93
N ARG A 338 7.58 -3.61 16.56
CA ARG A 338 7.52 -4.36 15.29
C ARG A 338 6.68 -5.64 15.46
N TYR A 339 6.18 -6.15 14.34
CA TYR A 339 5.53 -7.47 14.26
C TYR A 339 4.33 -7.65 15.20
N TRP A 340 3.42 -6.67 15.17
CA TRP A 340 2.12 -6.82 15.82
C TRP A 340 1.39 -8.04 15.25
N THR A 341 0.87 -8.91 16.10
CA THR A 341 -0.05 -9.96 15.66
C THR A 341 -1.47 -9.42 15.58
N TRP A 342 -2.33 -10.05 14.77
CA TRP A 342 -3.75 -9.70 14.73
C TRP A 342 -4.46 -9.88 16.09
N ALA A 343 -3.98 -10.80 16.93
CA ALA A 343 -4.50 -10.98 18.28
C ALA A 343 -4.15 -9.79 19.18
N GLU A 344 -2.90 -9.32 19.14
CA GLU A 344 -2.47 -8.15 19.90
C GLU A 344 -3.14 -6.86 19.43
N ILE A 345 -3.32 -6.68 18.11
CA ILE A 345 -4.06 -5.55 17.54
C ILE A 345 -5.50 -5.52 18.07
N LYS A 346 -6.18 -6.68 18.11
CA LYS A 346 -7.53 -6.80 18.65
C LYS A 346 -7.58 -6.54 20.15
N ALA A 347 -6.59 -7.02 20.91
CA ALA A 347 -6.49 -6.80 22.34
C ALA A 347 -6.29 -5.30 22.68
N ALA A 348 -5.36 -4.64 21.99
CA ALA A 348 -5.11 -3.21 22.14
C ALA A 348 -6.37 -2.35 21.86
N GLY A 349 -7.23 -2.80 20.96
CA GLY A 349 -8.51 -2.15 20.67
C GLY A 349 -9.64 -2.44 21.68
N ALA A 350 -9.52 -3.51 22.47
CA ALA A 350 -10.56 -3.95 23.42
C ALA A 350 -10.33 -3.41 24.84
N GLU A 351 -9.07 -3.21 25.24
CA GLU A 351 -8.69 -2.74 26.58
C GLU A 351 -9.14 -1.29 26.88
N ASN A 352 -9.51 -0.53 25.86
CA ASN A 352 -9.96 0.86 25.96
C ASN A 352 -11.49 1.05 25.94
N ILE A 353 -12.27 -0.02 26.19
CA ILE A 353 -13.75 0.03 26.26
C ILE A 353 -14.27 0.35 27.68
N SER A 354 -13.39 0.43 28.68
CA SER A 354 -13.80 0.68 30.08
C SER A 354 -13.51 2.10 30.55
N ILE A 355 -14.36 3.08 30.19
CA ILE A 355 -14.67 4.25 31.02
C ILE A 355 -16.15 4.60 30.86
#